data_AF-A0A847HVG3-F1
#
_entry.id   AF-A0A847HVG3-F1
#
_cell.length_a   1.000
_cell.length_b   1.000
_cell.length_c   1.000
_cell.angle_alpha   90.00
_cell.angle_beta   90.00
_cell.angle_gamma   90.00
#
_symmetry.space_group_name_H-M   'P 1'
#
loop_
_entity.id
_entity.type
_entity.pdbx_description
1 polymer ?
#
loop_
_entity_poly.entity_id
_entity_poly.type
_entity_poly.pdbx_seq_one_letter_code
_entity_poly.pdbx_strand_id
1 'polypeptide(L)'
;MHHSNHAPLARFARTLRALASLLAVALVLAACGFTDERDTNYNIYFESDLEESLAPIGAFMNGEVVRVTFQVKEAYKDAVDRTAMAAFELRDVEHDDDLLDFNFTKSTDLGTQPFHTLVSYVYDARATLCATYDGPEVVSGPVEVCRRVMTLAEDDL
;
A
#
# COMPACT_ATOMS: atom_id res chain seq x y z
N MET A 1 -4.73 27.76 -52.77
CA MET A 1 -4.11 27.91 -51.44
C MET A 1 -4.86 27.02 -50.47
N HIS A 2 -4.28 25.87 -50.12
CA HIS A 2 -4.81 24.93 -49.13
C HIS A 2 -4.16 25.25 -47.78
N HIS A 3 -4.94 25.63 -46.77
CA HIS A 3 -4.53 25.55 -45.37
C HIS A 3 -5.10 24.27 -44.77
N SER A 4 -4.21 23.33 -44.45
CA SER A 4 -4.54 22.09 -43.73
C SER A 4 -4.60 22.36 -42.23
N ASN A 5 -5.74 22.01 -41.64
CA ASN A 5 -5.99 21.98 -40.21
C ASN A 5 -5.24 20.81 -39.56
N HIS A 6 -4.14 21.08 -38.85
CA HIS A 6 -3.53 20.13 -37.92
C HIS A 6 -3.20 20.82 -36.60
N ALA A 7 -4.19 20.95 -35.73
CA ALA A 7 -3.99 21.50 -34.39
C ALA A 7 -4.69 20.79 -33.21
N PRO A 8 -5.65 19.85 -33.36
CA PRO A 8 -6.26 19.27 -32.15
C PRO A 8 -5.54 18.01 -31.63
N LEU A 9 -4.87 17.22 -32.47
CA LEU A 9 -4.35 15.89 -32.07
C LEU A 9 -3.11 15.93 -31.15
N ALA A 10 -2.29 16.98 -31.24
CA ALA A 10 -1.06 17.08 -30.43
C ALA A 10 -1.33 17.38 -28.95
N ARG A 11 -2.48 18.00 -28.61
CA ARG A 11 -2.85 18.30 -27.22
C ARG A 11 -3.35 17.06 -26.48
N PHE A 12 -4.13 16.20 -27.14
CA PHE A 12 -4.62 14.93 -26.55
C PHE A 12 -3.49 13.92 -26.28
N ALA A 13 -2.45 13.87 -27.13
CA ALA A 13 -1.31 12.98 -26.91
C ALA A 13 -0.45 13.38 -25.72
N ARG A 14 -0.36 14.70 -25.41
CA ARG A 14 0.38 15.19 -24.24
C ARG A 14 -0.37 14.92 -22.93
N THR A 15 -1.69 15.05 -22.92
CA THR A 15 -2.50 14.72 -21.73
C THR A 15 -2.51 13.22 -21.45
N LEU A 16 -2.55 12.37 -22.48
CA LEU A 16 -2.45 10.91 -22.32
C LEU A 16 -1.08 10.46 -21.79
N ARG A 17 0.02 11.09 -22.23
CA ARG A 17 1.35 10.81 -21.66
C ARG A 17 1.48 11.29 -20.22
N ALA A 18 0.92 12.45 -19.87
CA ALA A 18 0.91 12.92 -18.49
C ALA A 18 0.11 11.99 -17.57
N LEU A 19 -1.04 11.48 -18.02
CA LEU A 19 -1.82 10.48 -17.29
C LEU A 19 -1.07 9.15 -17.18
N ALA A 20 -0.42 8.68 -18.25
CA ALA A 20 0.38 7.45 -18.24
C ALA A 20 1.61 7.57 -17.34
N SER A 21 2.26 8.74 -17.28
CA SER A 21 3.36 9.02 -16.35
C SER A 21 2.87 9.12 -14.91
N LEU A 22 1.69 9.70 -14.66
CA LEU A 22 1.08 9.73 -13.32
C LEU A 22 0.64 8.33 -12.86
N LEU A 23 0.08 7.50 -13.75
CA LEU A 23 -0.21 6.09 -13.46
C LEU A 23 1.06 5.27 -13.25
N ALA A 24 2.12 5.51 -14.04
CA ALA A 24 3.40 4.84 -13.88
C ALA A 24 4.08 5.25 -12.56
N VAL A 25 3.96 6.51 -12.14
CA VAL A 25 4.46 6.99 -10.85
C VAL A 25 3.61 6.46 -9.69
N ALA A 26 2.29 6.31 -9.84
CA ALA A 26 1.44 5.63 -8.86
C ALA A 26 1.76 4.12 -8.76
N LEU A 27 2.08 3.45 -9.88
CA LEU A 27 2.57 2.06 -9.88
C LEU A 27 3.95 1.92 -9.23
N VAL A 28 4.81 2.93 -9.39
CA VAL A 28 6.17 2.95 -8.83
C VAL A 28 6.18 3.41 -7.37
N LEU A 29 5.17 4.14 -6.87
CA LEU A 29 5.06 4.57 -5.47
C LEU A 29 4.20 3.64 -4.60
N ALA A 30 3.46 2.69 -5.17
CA ALA A 30 3.02 1.50 -4.45
C ALA A 30 4.19 0.58 -4.03
N ALA A 31 5.41 0.89 -4.52
CA ALA A 31 6.64 0.22 -4.16
C ALA A 31 7.20 0.73 -2.83
N CYS A 32 6.97 -0.05 -1.78
CA CYS A 32 8.06 -0.55 -0.95
C CYS A 32 7.69 -1.96 -0.47
N GLY A 33 7.35 -2.84 -1.42
CA GLY A 33 7.33 -4.28 -1.20
C GLY A 33 8.73 -4.87 -1.33
N PHE A 34 8.90 -6.12 -0.93
CA PHE A 34 10.10 -6.90 -1.23
C PHE A 34 9.93 -7.58 -2.60
N THR A 35 10.97 -7.58 -3.44
CA THR A 35 10.97 -8.34 -4.70
C THR A 35 12.12 -9.33 -4.67
N ASP A 36 11.83 -10.61 -4.89
CA ASP A 36 12.83 -11.69 -4.90
C ASP A 36 13.55 -11.83 -6.25
N GLU A 37 14.49 -12.77 -6.33
CA GLU A 37 15.28 -13.04 -7.53
C GLU A 37 14.48 -13.59 -8.73
N ARG A 38 13.21 -13.96 -8.56
CA ARG A 38 12.30 -14.39 -9.64
C ARG A 38 11.31 -13.29 -10.04
N ASP A 39 11.59 -12.05 -9.64
CA ASP A 39 10.71 -10.90 -9.84
C ASP A 39 9.33 -11.09 -9.17
N THR A 40 9.25 -11.90 -8.10
CA THR A 40 8.04 -12.02 -7.28
C THR A 40 7.99 -10.88 -6.28
N ASN A 41 6.97 -10.05 -6.36
CA ASN A 41 6.74 -8.96 -5.42
C ASN A 41 5.84 -9.41 -4.27
N TYR A 42 6.27 -9.09 -3.05
CA TYR A 42 5.56 -9.33 -1.80
C TYR A 42 5.32 -7.97 -1.16
N ASN A 43 4.06 -7.62 -0.87
CA ASN A 43 3.77 -6.27 -0.39
C ASN A 43 2.56 -6.23 0.54
N ILE A 44 2.61 -5.29 1.48
CA ILE A 44 1.46 -4.91 2.30
C ILE A 44 0.76 -3.76 1.58
N TYR A 45 -0.54 -3.91 1.36
CA TYR A 45 -1.39 -2.91 0.74
C TYR A 45 -2.31 -2.28 1.76
N PHE A 46 -2.42 -0.96 1.67
CA PHE A 46 -3.31 -0.15 2.49
C PHE A 46 -4.35 0.48 1.56
N GLU A 47 -5.62 0.25 1.84
CA GLU A 47 -6.73 0.79 1.08
C GLU A 47 -7.68 1.54 2.00
N SER A 48 -8.25 2.63 1.50
CA SER A 48 -9.25 3.41 2.22
C SER A 48 -10.43 3.65 1.29
N ASP A 49 -11.62 3.73 1.86
CA ASP A 49 -12.83 4.10 1.12
C ASP A 49 -12.92 5.63 0.90
N LEU A 50 -11.97 6.41 1.46
CA LEU A 50 -11.88 7.86 1.29
C LEU A 50 -11.15 8.20 -0.03
N GLU A 51 -11.77 9.03 -0.86
CA GLU A 51 -11.25 9.37 -2.20
C GLU A 51 -9.89 10.08 -2.17
N GLU A 52 -9.67 10.94 -1.18
CA GLU A 52 -8.43 11.72 -1.01
C GLU A 52 -7.44 11.06 -0.02
N SER A 53 -7.60 9.77 0.25
CA SER A 53 -6.73 9.05 1.18
C SER A 53 -5.29 8.94 0.69
N LEU A 54 -4.35 9.14 1.62
CA LEU A 54 -2.93 8.85 1.42
C LEU A 54 -2.55 7.44 1.89
N ALA A 55 -3.53 6.60 2.24
CA ALA A 55 -3.28 5.26 2.76
C ALA A 55 -2.36 4.40 1.88
N PRO A 56 -2.44 4.41 0.53
CA PRO A 56 -1.57 3.58 -0.30
C PRO A 56 -0.06 3.79 -0.07
N ILE A 57 0.35 4.97 0.42
CA ILE A 57 1.74 5.28 0.76
C ILE A 57 2.06 5.10 2.26
N GLY A 58 1.10 4.66 3.07
CA GLY A 58 1.25 4.47 4.51
C GLY A 58 1.01 5.74 5.34
N ALA A 59 0.36 6.76 4.79
CA ALA A 59 0.01 7.98 5.53
C ALA A 59 -1.51 8.08 5.68
N PHE A 60 -2.01 8.30 6.90
CA PHE A 60 -3.44 8.26 7.20
C PHE A 60 -3.90 9.56 7.84
N MET A 61 -5.15 9.95 7.62
CA MET A 61 -5.78 10.99 8.42
C MET A 61 -6.09 10.47 9.83
N ASN A 62 -6.16 11.37 10.81
CA ASN A 62 -6.59 11.00 12.16
C ASN A 62 -8.01 10.40 12.12
N GLY A 63 -8.18 9.23 12.72
CA GLY A 63 -9.45 8.48 12.73
C GLY A 63 -9.79 7.77 11.43
N GLU A 64 -8.93 7.83 10.41
CA GLU A 64 -9.12 7.08 9.17
C GLU A 64 -8.94 5.58 9.43
N VAL A 65 -9.94 4.80 9.03
CA VAL A 65 -9.89 3.34 9.08
C VAL A 65 -9.38 2.84 7.73
N VAL A 66 -8.17 2.27 7.73
CA VAL A 66 -7.58 1.69 6.52
C VAL A 66 -7.67 0.16 6.54
N ARG A 67 -7.96 -0.42 5.39
CA ARG A 67 -7.92 -1.85 5.13
C ARG A 67 -6.49 -2.26 4.83
N VAL A 68 -6.05 -3.36 5.43
CA VAL A 68 -4.72 -3.92 5.28
C VAL A 68 -4.83 -5.30 4.67
N THR A 69 -4.16 -5.50 3.54
CA THR A 69 -4.03 -6.81 2.87
C THR A 69 -2.55 -7.12 2.60
N PHE A 70 -2.25 -8.40 2.40
CA PHE A 70 -0.95 -8.83 1.91
C PHE A 70 -1.15 -9.48 0.54
N GLN A 71 -0.45 -8.98 -0.47
CA GLN A 71 -0.54 -9.53 -1.82
C GLN A 71 0.82 -10.00 -2.30
N VAL A 72 0.77 -11.08 -3.07
CA VAL A 72 1.93 -11.64 -3.76
C VAL A 72 1.68 -11.58 -5.26
N LYS A 73 2.66 -11.06 -6.00
CA LYS A 73 2.59 -10.92 -7.44
C LYS A 73 3.84 -11.52 -8.07
N GLU A 74 3.72 -12.72 -8.59
CA GLU A 74 4.75 -13.33 -9.43
C GLU A 74 4.87 -12.60 -10.77
N ALA A 75 6.04 -12.70 -11.39
CA ALA A 75 6.28 -12.16 -12.72
C ALA A 75 5.23 -12.65 -13.72
N TYR A 76 4.66 -11.72 -14.49
CA TYR A 76 3.67 -11.98 -15.54
C TYR A 76 2.35 -12.63 -15.08
N LYS A 77 2.07 -12.68 -13.77
CA LYS A 77 0.79 -13.10 -13.21
C LYS A 77 0.06 -11.93 -12.55
N ASP A 78 -1.23 -12.14 -12.33
CA ASP A 78 -2.04 -11.24 -11.51
C ASP A 78 -1.64 -11.36 -10.03
N ALA A 79 -1.85 -10.28 -9.28
CA ALA A 79 -1.64 -10.29 -7.84
C ALA A 79 -2.65 -11.21 -7.17
N VAL A 80 -2.18 -11.98 -6.19
CA VAL A 80 -3.00 -12.90 -5.39
C VAL A 80 -3.04 -12.41 -3.96
N ASP A 81 -4.24 -12.35 -3.38
CA ASP A 81 -4.42 -12.06 -1.97
C ASP A 81 -3.91 -13.23 -1.12
N ARG A 82 -2.98 -12.93 -0.22
CA ARG A 82 -2.35 -13.85 0.72
C ARG A 82 -2.49 -13.36 2.17
N THR A 83 -3.44 -12.47 2.44
CA THR A 83 -3.70 -11.88 3.77
C THR A 83 -3.90 -12.96 4.83
N ALA A 84 -4.63 -14.03 4.50
CA ALA A 84 -4.88 -15.14 5.43
C ALA A 84 -3.65 -16.00 5.77
N MET A 85 -2.59 -15.88 4.99
CA MET A 85 -1.35 -16.66 5.13
C MET A 85 -0.19 -15.82 5.68
N ALA A 86 -0.36 -14.51 5.78
CA ALA A 86 0.64 -13.60 6.30
C ALA A 86 0.46 -13.38 7.82
N ALA A 87 1.54 -13.47 8.56
CA ALA A 87 1.57 -13.12 9.98
C ALA A 87 1.93 -11.64 10.13
N PHE A 88 0.96 -10.83 10.56
CA PHE A 88 1.16 -9.40 10.76
C PHE A 88 1.56 -9.06 12.20
N GLU A 89 2.49 -8.13 12.32
CA GLU A 89 3.00 -7.55 13.56
C GLU A 89 3.19 -6.04 13.38
N LEU A 90 2.67 -5.25 14.31
CA LEU A 90 2.90 -3.81 14.35
C LEU A 90 4.01 -3.53 15.36
N ARG A 91 5.03 -2.78 14.95
CA ARG A 91 6.24 -2.47 15.71
C ARG A 91 6.36 -0.96 15.89
N ASP A 92 6.76 -0.51 17.08
CA ASP A 92 7.03 0.91 17.34
C ASP A 92 8.36 1.33 16.69
N VAL A 93 8.45 2.59 16.26
CA VAL A 93 9.65 3.21 15.69
C VAL A 93 10.37 4.09 16.71
N GLU A 94 9.67 4.61 17.73
CA GLU A 94 10.19 5.66 18.61
C GLU A 94 10.36 5.21 20.07
N HIS A 95 9.60 4.25 20.57
CA HIS A 95 9.66 3.83 21.98
C HIS A 95 9.80 2.30 22.15
N ASP A 96 10.65 1.89 23.10
CA ASP A 96 10.68 0.52 23.67
C ASP A 96 9.44 0.25 24.56
N ASP A 97 8.41 1.10 24.49
CA ASP A 97 7.17 1.00 25.27
C ASP A 97 6.06 0.36 24.41
N ASP A 98 5.40 -0.66 24.95
CA ASP A 98 4.38 -1.48 24.27
C ASP A 98 3.09 -0.74 23.83
N LEU A 99 3.02 0.60 23.96
CA LEU A 99 1.85 1.40 23.60
C LEU A 99 1.96 1.91 22.17
N LEU A 100 1.47 1.12 21.23
CA LEU A 100 1.33 1.53 19.83
C LEU A 100 0.16 2.51 19.71
N ASP A 101 0.44 3.74 19.23
CA ASP A 101 -0.57 4.77 18.90
C ASP A 101 -1.53 4.36 17.77
N PHE A 102 -1.32 3.17 17.21
CA PHE A 102 -2.12 2.54 16.18
C PHE A 102 -2.82 1.29 16.73
N ASN A 103 -4.10 1.17 16.43
CA ASN A 103 -4.87 -0.03 16.66
C ASN A 103 -4.94 -0.87 15.38
N PHE A 104 -4.26 -2.02 15.39
CA PHE A 104 -4.33 -3.01 14.32
C PHE A 104 -5.27 -4.15 14.71
N THR A 105 -6.41 -4.26 14.02
CA THR A 105 -7.43 -5.27 14.27
C THR A 105 -7.39 -6.34 13.19
N LYS A 106 -7.00 -7.56 13.58
CA LYS A 106 -7.07 -8.73 12.70
C LYS A 106 -8.52 -9.17 12.54
N SER A 107 -8.97 -9.29 11.29
CA SER A 107 -10.25 -9.91 10.96
C SER A 107 -10.27 -11.36 11.46
N THR A 108 -11.37 -11.75 12.09
CA THR A 108 -11.59 -13.11 12.59
C THR A 108 -12.06 -14.07 11.48
N ASP A 109 -12.54 -13.53 10.36
CA ASP A 109 -12.98 -14.31 9.19
C ASP A 109 -12.64 -13.56 7.89
N LEU A 110 -11.55 -14.00 7.25
CA LEU A 110 -11.09 -13.44 5.98
C LEU A 110 -11.91 -13.91 4.77
N GLY A 111 -12.85 -14.83 4.94
CA GLY A 111 -13.79 -15.22 3.88
C GLY A 111 -14.91 -14.19 3.67
N THR A 112 -15.33 -13.51 4.74
CA THR A 112 -16.37 -12.47 4.70
C THR A 112 -15.81 -11.06 4.75
N GLN A 113 -14.68 -10.86 5.42
CA GLN A 113 -13.94 -9.60 5.45
C GLN A 113 -12.48 -9.87 5.09
N PRO A 114 -12.11 -9.84 3.78
CA PRO A 114 -10.80 -10.29 3.28
C PRO A 114 -9.64 -9.30 3.58
N PHE A 115 -9.72 -8.57 4.68
CA PHE A 115 -8.73 -7.58 5.09
C PHE A 115 -8.70 -7.42 6.61
N HIS A 116 -7.57 -6.98 7.11
CA HIS A 116 -7.44 -6.45 8.47
C HIS A 116 -7.69 -4.94 8.47
N THR A 117 -7.84 -4.33 9.64
CA THR A 117 -7.98 -2.88 9.74
C THR A 117 -6.90 -2.26 10.60
N LEU A 118 -6.52 -1.04 10.26
CA LEU A 118 -5.57 -0.23 10.99
C LEU A 118 -6.18 1.18 11.16
N VAL A 119 -6.08 1.74 12.35
CA VAL A 119 -6.58 3.08 12.67
C VAL A 119 -5.73 3.69 13.77
N SER A 120 -5.54 5.01 13.75
CA SER A 120 -5.01 5.77 14.87
C SER A 120 -5.87 7.00 15.09
N TYR A 121 -6.02 7.39 16.36
CA TYR A 121 -6.70 8.61 16.78
C TYR A 121 -5.70 9.63 17.36
N VAL A 122 -4.41 9.41 17.16
CA VAL A 122 -3.32 10.29 17.58
C VAL A 122 -2.76 10.98 16.33
N TYR A 123 -2.48 12.28 16.41
CA TYR A 123 -1.81 13.04 15.34
C TYR A 123 -0.28 12.79 15.38
N ASP A 124 0.38 12.76 14.22
CA ASP A 124 1.82 12.46 14.07
C ASP A 124 2.25 11.13 14.74
N ALA A 125 1.34 10.16 14.82
CA ALA A 125 1.64 8.80 15.26
C ALA A 125 2.53 8.11 14.22
N ARG A 126 3.50 7.30 14.64
CA ARG A 126 4.40 6.56 13.74
C ARG A 126 4.59 5.12 14.19
N ALA A 127 4.54 4.19 13.24
CA ALA A 127 4.83 2.79 13.49
C ALA A 127 5.38 2.10 12.21
N THR A 128 5.77 0.84 12.35
CA THR A 128 6.10 -0.04 11.22
C THR A 128 5.22 -1.27 11.28
N LEU A 129 4.41 -1.50 10.25
CA LEU A 129 3.67 -2.75 10.09
C LEU A 129 4.50 -3.74 9.29
N CYS A 130 4.80 -4.88 9.89
CA CYS A 130 5.50 -5.98 9.25
C CYS A 130 4.56 -7.15 8.99
N ALA A 131 4.81 -7.87 7.90
CA ALA A 131 4.13 -9.10 7.53
C ALA A 131 5.18 -10.15 7.18
N THR A 132 5.13 -11.28 7.87
CA THR A 132 5.93 -12.47 7.56
C THR A 132 5.09 -13.44 6.73
N TYR A 133 5.65 -13.92 5.61
CA TYR A 133 4.98 -14.81 4.68
C TYR A 133 5.87 -16.01 4.33
N ASP A 134 5.32 -17.21 4.45
CA ASP A 134 5.99 -18.47 4.11
C ASP A 134 5.08 -19.38 3.27
N GLY A 135 4.46 -18.79 2.25
CA GLY A 135 3.54 -19.50 1.36
C GLY A 135 4.21 -20.10 0.12
N PRO A 136 3.41 -20.68 -0.81
CA PRO A 136 3.91 -21.49 -1.91
C PRO A 136 4.78 -20.75 -2.93
N GLU A 137 4.66 -19.43 -3.01
CA GLU A 137 5.50 -18.62 -3.87
C GLU A 137 6.92 -18.47 -3.32
N VAL A 138 7.15 -18.65 -2.02
CA VAL A 138 8.47 -18.42 -1.38
C VAL A 138 9.48 -19.53 -1.73
N VAL A 139 10.73 -19.16 -2.02
CA VAL A 139 11.79 -20.10 -2.47
C VAL A 139 12.90 -20.35 -1.46
N SER A 140 13.20 -19.41 -0.57
CA SER A 140 14.41 -19.43 0.26
C SER A 140 14.15 -19.02 1.71
N GLY A 141 13.06 -19.54 2.28
CA GLY A 141 12.63 -19.30 3.67
C GLY A 141 11.70 -18.09 3.81
N PRO A 142 11.09 -17.91 4.99
CA PRO A 142 10.05 -16.90 5.20
C PRO A 142 10.49 -15.49 4.77
N VAL A 143 9.63 -14.80 4.03
CA VAL A 143 9.83 -13.41 3.59
C VAL A 143 9.20 -12.47 4.61
N GLU A 144 9.94 -11.48 5.09
CA GLU A 144 9.42 -10.39 5.89
C GLU A 144 9.35 -9.10 5.06
N VAL A 145 8.16 -8.48 5.04
CA VAL A 145 7.94 -7.17 4.42
C VAL A 145 7.47 -6.20 5.48
N CYS A 146 8.13 -5.03 5.58
CA CYS A 146 7.78 -4.00 6.53
C CYS A 146 7.45 -2.69 5.82
N ARG A 147 6.34 -2.06 6.21
CA ARG A 147 5.90 -0.76 5.72
C ARG A 147 5.76 0.21 6.90
N ARG A 148 6.33 1.40 6.75
CA ARG A 148 6.09 2.49 7.70
C ARG A 148 4.65 2.97 7.55
N VAL A 149 4.04 3.30 8.69
CA VAL A 149 2.72 3.91 8.78
C VAL A 149 2.79 5.15 9.65
N MET A 150 2.04 6.19 9.27
CA MET A 150 1.98 7.44 10.04
C MET A 150 0.62 8.10 9.93
N THR A 151 0.23 8.87 10.95
CA THR A 151 -0.87 9.83 10.82
C THR A 151 -0.35 11.23 10.50
N LEU A 152 -1.12 12.01 9.74
CA LEU A 152 -0.79 13.40 9.45
C LEU A 152 -0.77 14.25 10.73
N ALA A 153 0.04 15.31 10.75
CA ALA A 153 0.02 16.28 11.84
C ALA A 153 -1.29 17.10 11.79
N GLU A 154 -1.66 17.71 12.92
CA GLU A 154 -2.87 18.55 13.00
C GLU A 154 -2.83 19.73 12.02
N ASP A 155 -1.64 20.31 11.80
CA ASP A 155 -1.42 21.47 10.92
C ASP A 155 -1.41 21.13 9.41
N ASP A 156 -1.44 19.84 9.04
CA ASP A 156 -1.39 19.35 7.66
C ASP A 156 -2.77 19.05 7.05
N LEU A 157 -3.86 19.32 7.80
CA LEU A 157 -5.27 19.12 7.41
C LEU A 157 -5.97 20.43 7.03
#